data_AF-A0A832IXU6-F1
#
_entry.id   AF-A0A832IXU6-F1
#
_cell.length_a   1.000
_cell.length_b   1.000
_cell.length_c   1.000
_cell.angle_alpha   90.00
_cell.angle_beta   90.00
_cell.angle_gamma   90.00
#
_symmetry.space_group_name_H-M   'P 1'
#
loop_
_entity.id
_entity.type
_entity.pdbx_description
1 polymer ?
#
loop_
_entity_poly.entity_id
_entity_poly.type
_entity_poly.pdbx_seq_one_letter_code
_entity_poly.pdbx_strand_id
1 'polypeptide(L)'
;IDEGETPREALRRELLEEIGCDNVEVLGEYPEWISYDFSKVSRGKTYPFDGQTQKYFLVRLKEDAEINLDAYHIPEFKEYDFVCYEDLLKKVTYFKRPVYRRVIDYFIKEGLI
;
A
#
# COMPACT_ATOMS: atom_id res chain seq x y z
N ILE A 1 11.74 -0.42 2.77
CA ILE A 1 12.02 -0.89 4.14
C ILE A 1 13.48 -0.67 4.36
N ASP A 2 13.78 0.23 5.28
CA ASP A 2 15.15 0.63 5.54
C ASP A 2 15.89 -0.46 6.31
N GLU A 3 17.22 -0.44 6.21
CA GLU A 3 18.04 -1.42 6.91
C GLU A 3 17.82 -1.29 8.43
N GLY A 4 17.44 -2.39 9.06
CA GLY A 4 17.14 -2.43 10.49
C GLY A 4 15.67 -2.19 10.86
N GLU A 5 14.80 -1.82 9.92
CA GLU A 5 13.36 -1.69 10.18
C GLU A 5 12.64 -3.04 10.10
N THR A 6 11.74 -3.28 11.04
CA THR A 6 10.71 -4.31 10.88
C THR A 6 9.64 -3.86 9.88
N PRO A 7 8.92 -4.79 9.23
CA PRO A 7 7.82 -4.44 8.33
C PRO A 7 6.73 -3.57 8.95
N ARG A 8 6.50 -3.70 10.28
CA ARG A 8 5.52 -2.88 11.01
C ARG A 8 6.03 -1.47 11.28
N GLU A 9 7.31 -1.30 11.57
CA GLU A 9 7.91 0.04 11.72
C GLU A 9 7.90 0.78 10.38
N ALA A 10 8.32 0.10 9.31
CA ALA A 10 8.23 0.65 7.96
C ALA A 10 6.79 1.02 7.59
N LEU A 11 5.79 0.17 7.88
CA LEU A 11 4.38 0.51 7.64
C LEU A 11 3.98 1.84 8.31
N ARG A 12 4.37 2.06 9.58
CA ARG A 12 4.01 3.29 10.31
C ARG A 12 4.73 4.51 9.73
N ARG A 13 6.02 4.39 9.43
CA ARG A 13 6.79 5.47 8.80
C ARG A 13 6.20 5.86 7.45
N GLU A 14 5.94 4.89 6.58
CA GLU A 14 5.39 5.13 5.23
C GLU A 14 3.97 5.73 5.30
N LEU A 15 3.14 5.32 6.27
CA LEU A 15 1.83 5.95 6.50
C LEU A 15 1.94 7.42 6.93
N LEU A 16 2.91 7.77 7.78
CA LEU A 16 3.18 9.16 8.13
C LEU A 16 3.69 9.95 6.92
N GLU A 17 4.64 9.38 6.18
CA GLU A 17 5.28 10.03 5.04
C GLU A 17 4.31 10.30 3.89
N GLU A 18 3.51 9.30 3.52
CA GLU A 18 2.74 9.36 2.28
C GLU A 18 1.31 9.86 2.46
N ILE A 19 0.70 9.65 3.62
CA ILE A 19 -0.68 10.09 3.89
C ILE A 19 -0.81 10.98 5.13
N GLY A 20 0.30 11.33 5.78
CA GLY A 20 0.31 12.19 6.96
C GLY A 20 -0.32 11.56 8.20
N CYS A 21 -0.57 10.25 8.21
CA CYS A 21 -1.41 9.62 9.22
C CYS A 21 -1.05 8.16 9.47
N ASP A 22 -0.49 7.87 10.65
CA ASP A 22 -0.34 6.51 11.16
C ASP A 22 -1.34 6.18 12.26
N ASN A 23 -2.40 6.97 12.47
CA ASN A 23 -3.42 6.67 13.47
C ASN A 23 -4.35 5.54 13.00
N VAL A 24 -3.79 4.35 12.92
CA VAL A 24 -4.43 3.13 12.40
C VAL A 24 -4.30 1.95 13.35
N GLU A 25 -5.22 1.02 13.23
CA GLU A 25 -5.14 -0.32 13.79
C GLU A 25 -4.78 -1.32 12.70
N VAL A 26 -3.83 -2.22 12.98
CA VAL A 26 -3.46 -3.28 12.05
C VAL A 26 -4.39 -4.47 12.29
N LEU A 27 -5.27 -4.76 11.34
CA LEU A 27 -6.23 -5.85 11.41
C LEU A 27 -5.64 -7.18 10.94
N GLY A 28 -4.70 -7.13 9.99
CA GLY A 28 -4.10 -8.31 9.42
C GLY A 28 -2.84 -8.02 8.62
N GLU A 29 -2.06 -9.07 8.40
CA GLU A 29 -0.85 -9.05 7.59
C GLU A 29 -0.97 -10.16 6.55
N TYR A 30 -0.67 -9.85 5.29
CA TYR A 30 -0.61 -10.88 4.27
C TYR A 30 0.59 -11.80 4.57
N PRO A 31 0.41 -13.14 4.60
CA PRO A 31 1.39 -14.05 5.18
C PRO A 31 2.73 -14.05 4.43
N GLU A 32 2.70 -13.81 3.13
CA GLU A 32 3.87 -13.90 2.25
C GLU A 32 4.35 -12.53 1.77
N TRP A 33 5.58 -12.47 1.29
CA TRP A 33 6.04 -11.33 0.49
C TRP A 33 5.57 -11.52 -0.94
N ILE A 34 5.12 -10.44 -1.59
CA ILE A 34 4.67 -10.47 -2.98
C ILE A 34 5.65 -9.68 -3.84
N SER A 35 6.26 -10.37 -4.80
CA SER A 35 7.12 -9.75 -5.81
C SER A 35 6.36 -9.54 -7.12
N TYR A 36 6.61 -8.41 -7.78
CA TYR A 36 6.12 -8.15 -9.12
C TYR A 36 7.14 -7.33 -9.91
N ASP A 37 7.20 -7.58 -11.21
CA ASP A 37 8.04 -6.82 -12.13
C ASP A 37 7.36 -5.50 -12.51
N PHE A 38 8.17 -4.46 -12.68
CA PHE A 38 7.72 -3.27 -13.36
C PHE A 38 7.42 -3.57 -14.83
N SER A 39 6.49 -2.80 -15.41
CA SER A 39 6.21 -2.88 -16.84
C SER A 39 7.50 -2.64 -17.65
N LYS A 40 7.62 -3.26 -18.82
CA LYS A 40 8.80 -3.07 -19.70
C LYS A 40 9.09 -1.60 -20.02
N VAL A 41 8.07 -0.75 -19.97
CA VAL A 41 8.14 0.69 -20.26
C VAL A 41 8.70 1.48 -19.06
N SER A 42 8.51 0.98 -17.84
CA SER A 42 8.92 1.61 -16.58
C SER A 42 10.34 1.20 -16.14
N ARG A 43 10.81 0.01 -16.56
CA ARG A 43 12.15 -0.49 -16.25
C ARG A 43 13.24 0.44 -16.80
N GLY A 44 14.19 0.83 -15.95
CA GLY A 44 15.35 1.65 -16.30
C GLY A 44 15.07 3.13 -16.58
N LYS A 45 13.81 3.58 -16.52
CA LYS A 45 13.44 5.01 -16.65
C LYS A 45 13.19 5.67 -15.31
N THR A 46 12.34 5.05 -14.49
CA THR A 46 11.90 5.62 -13.21
C THR A 46 12.64 5.01 -12.03
N TYR A 47 13.00 3.73 -12.13
CA TYR A 47 13.69 2.99 -11.08
C TYR A 47 14.85 2.17 -11.65
N PRO A 48 15.97 2.05 -10.93
CA PRO A 48 17.12 1.25 -11.35
C PRO A 48 16.91 -0.26 -11.17
N PHE A 49 15.70 -0.69 -10.79
CA PHE A 49 15.35 -2.07 -10.47
C PHE A 49 14.30 -2.63 -11.44
N ASP A 50 14.22 -3.96 -11.52
CA ASP A 50 13.28 -4.66 -12.40
C ASP A 50 11.86 -4.77 -11.84
N GLY A 51 11.68 -4.52 -10.54
CA GLY A 51 10.41 -4.69 -9.84
C GLY A 51 10.49 -4.34 -8.37
N GLN A 52 9.49 -4.78 -7.61
CA GLN A 52 9.40 -4.60 -6.16
C GLN A 52 8.95 -5.87 -5.47
N THR A 53 9.44 -6.06 -4.24
CA THR A 53 8.95 -7.06 -3.30
C THR A 53 8.30 -6.32 -2.13
N GLN A 54 7.03 -6.60 -1.89
CA GLN A 54 6.21 -5.86 -0.93
C GLN A 54 5.57 -6.78 0.09
N LYS A 55 5.40 -6.25 1.30
CA LYS A 55 4.61 -6.85 2.38
C LYS A 55 3.33 -6.04 2.53
N TYR A 56 2.20 -6.71 2.65
CA TYR A 56 0.88 -6.06 2.70
C TYR A 56 0.27 -6.19 4.09
N PHE A 57 -0.38 -5.11 4.53
CA PHE A 57 -1.11 -5.03 5.78
C PHE A 57 -2.53 -4.52 5.50
N LEU A 58 -3.50 -5.08 6.21
CA LEU A 58 -4.83 -4.50 6.30
C LEU A 58 -4.88 -3.61 7.53
N VAL A 59 -5.24 -2.36 7.33
CA VAL A 59 -5.33 -1.37 8.40
C VAL A 59 -6.71 -0.72 8.45
N ARG A 60 -7.12 -0.31 9.64
CA ARG A 60 -8.32 0.48 9.90
C ARG A 60 -7.90 1.84 10.44
N LEU A 61 -8.33 2.91 9.77
CA LEU A 61 -8.27 4.26 10.31
C LEU A 61 -9.12 4.34 11.59
N LYS A 62 -8.59 4.97 12.64
CA LYS A 62 -9.38 5.25 13.85
C LYS A 62 -10.34 6.41 13.61
N GLU A 63 -11.31 6.57 14.49
CA GLU A 63 -12.36 7.60 14.37
C GLU A 63 -11.81 9.03 14.29
N ASP A 64 -10.67 9.29 14.95
CA ASP A 64 -9.99 10.58 15.00
C ASP A 64 -8.83 10.69 14.00
N ALA A 65 -8.69 9.75 13.06
CA ALA A 65 -7.63 9.77 12.06
C ALA A 65 -7.94 10.79 10.95
N GLU A 66 -6.97 11.66 10.67
CA GLU A 66 -7.02 12.64 9.60
C GLU A 66 -5.94 12.34 8.57
N ILE A 67 -6.29 12.30 7.28
CA ILE A 67 -5.33 12.12 6.18
C ILE A 67 -4.88 13.51 5.72
N ASN A 68 -3.56 13.71 5.69
CA ASN A 68 -2.95 14.93 5.19
C ASN A 68 -1.85 14.60 4.16
N LEU A 69 -2.19 14.71 2.88
CA LEU A 69 -1.26 14.42 1.79
C LEU A 69 -0.17 15.49 1.63
N ASP A 70 -0.30 16.65 2.27
CA ASP A 70 0.68 17.75 2.26
C ASP A 70 1.60 17.74 3.48
N ALA A 71 1.56 16.68 4.31
CA ALA A 71 2.31 16.60 5.56
C ALA A 71 3.85 16.50 5.35
N TYR A 72 4.31 16.06 4.19
CA TYR A 72 5.73 15.83 3.88
C TYR A 72 6.22 16.60 2.65
N HIS A 73 7.54 16.80 2.60
CA HIS A 73 8.21 17.68 1.62
C HIS A 73 8.03 17.27 0.15
N ILE A 74 7.84 15.97 -0.12
CA ILE A 74 7.67 15.44 -1.48
C ILE A 74 6.46 14.49 -1.45
N PRO A 75 5.25 14.97 -1.75
CA PRO A 75 4.06 14.15 -1.68
C PRO A 75 4.00 13.14 -2.84
N GLU A 76 3.80 11.84 -2.55
CA GLU A 76 3.51 10.83 -3.58
C GLU A 76 2.08 11.00 -4.13
N PHE A 77 1.14 11.37 -3.26
CA PHE A 77 -0.28 11.46 -3.56
C PHE A 77 -0.77 12.91 -3.62
N LYS A 78 -1.79 13.16 -4.45
CA LYS A 78 -2.45 14.47 -4.58
C LYS A 78 -3.91 14.48 -4.16
N GLU A 79 -4.54 13.31 -4.21
CA GLU A 79 -5.94 13.10 -3.87
C GLU A 79 -6.11 11.68 -3.33
N TYR A 80 -7.11 11.48 -2.49
CA TYR A 80 -7.53 10.17 -2.02
C TYR A 80 -9.06 10.07 -2.05
N ASP A 81 -9.56 8.85 -2.18
CA ASP A 81 -10.99 8.55 -2.17
C ASP A 81 -11.21 7.16 -1.58
N PHE A 82 -12.26 7.00 -0.78
CA PHE A 82 -12.65 5.72 -0.22
C PHE A 82 -13.55 4.99 -1.22
N VAL A 83 -13.07 3.88 -1.76
CA VAL A 83 -13.75 3.16 -2.83
C VAL A 83 -14.07 1.73 -2.45
N CYS A 84 -15.14 1.18 -3.01
CA CYS A 84 -15.44 -0.24 -2.91
C CYS A 84 -14.46 -1.07 -3.74
N TYR A 85 -14.34 -2.37 -3.41
CA TYR A 85 -13.41 -3.30 -4.07
C TYR A 85 -13.57 -3.33 -5.60
N GLU A 86 -14.81 -3.30 -6.09
CA GLU A 86 -15.12 -3.35 -7.52
C GLU A 86 -14.57 -2.12 -8.28
N ASP A 87 -14.53 -0.96 -7.63
CA ASP A 87 -14.04 0.29 -8.21
C ASP A 87 -12.53 0.43 -8.08
N LEU A 88 -11.94 -0.12 -7.01
CA LEU A 88 -10.49 -0.17 -6.82
C LEU A 88 -9.79 -0.84 -8.01
N LEU A 89 -10.30 -1.99 -8.48
CA LEU A 89 -9.71 -2.71 -9.61
C LEU A 89 -9.82 -1.94 -10.94
N LYS A 90 -10.78 -1.02 -11.06
CA LYS A 90 -10.92 -0.15 -12.24
C LYS A 90 -9.89 0.98 -12.21
N LYS A 91 -9.63 1.56 -11.02
CA LYS A 91 -8.73 2.70 -10.80
C LYS A 91 -7.24 2.32 -10.75
N VAL A 92 -6.91 1.12 -10.26
CA VAL A 92 -5.51 0.71 -10.11
C VAL A 92 -4.85 0.39 -11.46
N THR A 93 -3.55 0.69 -11.57
CA THR A 93 -2.73 0.38 -12.75
C THR A 93 -2.77 -1.11 -13.07
N TYR A 94 -2.87 -1.45 -14.37
CA TYR A 94 -3.16 -2.81 -14.83
C TYR A 94 -2.22 -3.88 -14.24
N PHE A 95 -0.92 -3.59 -14.15
CA PHE A 95 0.08 -4.55 -13.66
C PHE A 95 -0.03 -4.80 -12.14
N LYS A 96 -0.62 -3.88 -11.36
CA LYS A 96 -0.86 -4.07 -9.92
C LYS A 96 -2.19 -4.80 -9.63
N ARG A 97 -3.13 -4.88 -10.58
CA ARG A 97 -4.44 -5.54 -10.39
C ARG A 97 -4.34 -6.97 -9.83
N PRO A 98 -3.45 -7.86 -10.33
CA PRO A 98 -3.36 -9.22 -9.81
C PRO A 98 -2.91 -9.26 -8.34
N VAL A 99 -2.01 -8.36 -7.95
CA VAL A 99 -1.51 -8.25 -6.57
C VAL A 99 -2.62 -7.78 -5.64
N TYR A 100 -3.33 -6.70 -6.00
CA TYR A 100 -4.44 -6.17 -5.21
C TYR A 100 -5.56 -7.20 -5.02
N ARG A 101 -5.94 -7.90 -6.10
CA ARG A 101 -6.93 -9.00 -6.02
C ARG A 101 -6.47 -10.08 -5.06
N ARG A 102 -5.23 -10.58 -5.20
CA ARG A 102 -4.68 -11.63 -4.32
C ARG A 102 -4.70 -11.24 -2.84
N VAL A 103 -4.34 -10.00 -2.52
CA VAL A 103 -4.26 -9.51 -1.14
C VAL A 103 -5.65 -9.30 -0.55
N ILE A 104 -6.56 -8.66 -1.29
CA ILE A 104 -7.90 -8.36 -0.81
C ILE A 104 -8.74 -9.64 -0.68
N ASP A 105 -8.69 -10.52 -1.68
CA ASP A 105 -9.41 -11.81 -1.64
C ASP A 105 -8.95 -12.66 -0.44
N TYR A 106 -7.68 -12.56 -0.05
CA TYR A 106 -7.18 -13.20 1.17
C TYR A 106 -7.84 -12.62 2.42
N PHE A 107 -7.85 -11.29 2.59
CA PHE A 107 -8.47 -10.68 3.77
C PHE A 107 -9.98 -10.92 3.86
N ILE A 108 -10.68 -10.99 2.72
CA ILE A 108 -12.09 -11.41 2.65
C ILE A 108 -12.23 -12.86 3.14
N LYS A 109 -11.38 -13.77 2.65
CA LYS A 109 -11.43 -15.19 3.01
C LYS A 109 -11.15 -15.42 4.50
N GLU A 110 -10.25 -14.64 5.09
CA GLU A 110 -9.95 -14.69 6.53
C GLU A 110 -11.02 -14.00 7.39
N GLY A 111 -12.03 -13.37 6.77
CA GLY A 111 -13.13 -12.70 7.47
C GLY A 111 -12.73 -11.39 8.15
N LEU A 112 -11.68 -10.73 7.63
CA LEU A 112 -11.20 -9.45 8.16
C LEU A 112 -11.88 -8.24 7.49
N ILE A 113 -12.48 -8.44 6.32
CA ILE A 113 -13.30 -7.47 5.56
C ILE A 113 -14.42 -8.19 4.80
#